data_AF-A0A1V5PGZ4-F1
#
_entry.id   AF-A0A1V5PGZ4-F1
#
_cell.length_a   1.000
_cell.length_b   1.000
_cell.length_c   1.000
_cell.angle_alpha   90.00
_cell.angle_beta   90.00
_cell.angle_gamma   90.00
#
_symmetry.space_group_name_H-M   'P 1'
#
loop_
_entity.id
_entity.type
_entity.pdbx_description
1 polymer ?
#
loop_
_entity_poly.entity_id
_entity_poly.type
_entity_poly.pdbx_seq_one_letter_code
_entity_poly.pdbx_strand_id
1 'polypeptide(L)'
;MKLTAYLLILALVLGMITGCAKTPDELPLDEPEALEPAGEPDLPVAAPPLTPEPEPEPTPVTFPLKGFCNGEGVNLREGPSKTAAIIDIMGENTVLDLMALQDGWYKINLGGTTAYVAEQLITLGEPPRRHNMRWAKVNVKQTQLYKNPDGSDRSELTLKKGDIVKVLRSIGDYLHIVYEGRLQRYVKAKDVEYISAEEALAEPAEATPAP
;
A
#
# COMPACT_ATOMS: atom_id res chain seq x y z
N MET A 1 -14.64 -38.67 -4.03
CA MET A 1 -14.54 -37.50 -3.13
C MET A 1 -15.14 -36.29 -3.83
N LYS A 2 -15.75 -35.35 -3.09
CA LYS A 2 -16.72 -34.38 -3.64
C LYS A 2 -16.04 -33.25 -4.46
N LEU A 3 -16.53 -33.01 -5.68
CA LEU A 3 -16.43 -31.73 -6.39
C LEU A 3 -17.84 -31.14 -6.51
N THR A 4 -18.05 -29.96 -5.94
CA THR A 4 -19.13 -28.99 -6.26
C THR A 4 -18.68 -27.66 -5.66
N ALA A 5 -18.21 -26.71 -6.47
CA ALA A 5 -19.03 -25.73 -7.19
C ALA A 5 -19.64 -24.68 -6.23
N TYR A 6 -19.00 -23.50 -6.18
CA TYR A 6 -19.48 -22.32 -5.48
C TYR A 6 -20.04 -21.36 -6.53
N LEU A 7 -21.35 -21.12 -6.53
CA LEU A 7 -22.03 -20.26 -7.52
C LEU A 7 -23.03 -19.34 -6.82
N LEU A 8 -23.09 -18.09 -7.26
CA LEU A 8 -23.99 -17.04 -6.75
C LEU A 8 -25.46 -17.42 -6.95
N ILE A 9 -26.33 -17.07 -5.98
CA ILE A 9 -27.64 -16.41 -6.21
C ILE A 9 -27.96 -15.53 -4.99
N LEU A 10 -28.39 -14.26 -5.20
CA LEU A 10 -28.95 -13.37 -4.15
C LEU A 10 -30.21 -12.65 -4.69
N ALA A 11 -31.41 -13.11 -4.28
CA ALA A 11 -32.76 -12.51 -4.48
C ALA A 11 -33.78 -13.34 -3.62
N LEU A 12 -35.02 -12.96 -3.26
CA LEU A 12 -35.94 -11.81 -3.42
C LEU A 12 -36.52 -11.49 -2.01
N VAL A 13 -36.80 -10.25 -1.60
CA VAL A 13 -37.99 -9.39 -1.86
C VAL A 13 -39.36 -10.03 -1.58
N LEU A 14 -40.04 -9.61 -0.50
CA LEU A 14 -41.28 -8.77 -0.49
C LEU A 14 -42.04 -8.85 0.86
N GLY A 15 -42.63 -7.73 1.31
CA GLY A 15 -43.59 -7.71 2.43
C GLY A 15 -44.16 -6.32 2.69
N MET A 16 -45.34 -6.01 2.12
CA MET A 16 -46.13 -4.81 2.46
C MET A 16 -47.14 -5.15 3.56
N ILE A 17 -47.50 -4.18 4.42
CA ILE A 17 -48.90 -3.76 4.67
C ILE A 17 -49.01 -2.45 5.47
N THR A 18 -49.76 -1.50 4.87
CA THR A 18 -50.84 -0.68 5.44
C THR A 18 -50.72 -0.07 6.86
N GLY A 19 -50.81 1.27 6.94
CA GLY A 19 -51.01 1.98 8.21
C GLY A 19 -51.21 3.50 8.10
N CYS A 20 -52.22 3.97 7.37
CA CYS A 20 -52.60 5.39 7.42
C CYS A 20 -53.58 5.67 8.58
N ALA A 21 -53.20 6.55 9.51
CA ALA A 21 -54.13 7.21 10.41
C ALA A 21 -53.86 8.72 10.40
N LYS A 22 -54.94 9.49 10.43
CA LYS A 22 -55.00 10.94 10.20
C LYS A 22 -55.69 11.58 11.40
N THR A 23 -55.20 12.72 11.88
CA THR A 23 -55.97 13.83 12.50
C THR A 23 -55.03 15.04 12.57
N PRO A 24 -55.48 16.27 12.25
CA PRO A 24 -54.60 17.44 12.17
C PRO A 24 -54.53 18.19 13.51
N ASP A 25 -53.41 18.86 13.73
CA ASP A 25 -53.37 20.07 14.55
C ASP A 25 -52.91 21.24 13.66
N GLU A 26 -53.58 22.38 13.81
CA GLU A 26 -53.46 23.56 12.97
C GLU A 26 -53.22 24.79 13.86
N LEU A 27 -52.46 25.77 13.33
CA LEU A 27 -52.28 27.13 13.83
C LEU A 27 -51.34 27.33 15.05
N PRO A 28 -50.75 28.55 15.21
CA PRO A 28 -50.82 29.72 14.33
C PRO A 28 -49.49 30.12 13.68
N LEU A 29 -49.58 31.13 12.82
CA LEU A 29 -48.46 31.89 12.26
C LEU A 29 -47.88 32.82 13.34
N ASP A 30 -46.57 32.77 13.57
CA ASP A 30 -45.85 33.84 14.28
C ASP A 30 -44.69 34.37 13.41
N GLU A 31 -44.43 35.66 13.61
CA GLU A 31 -43.83 36.60 12.67
C GLU A 31 -42.30 36.72 12.86
N PRO A 32 -41.48 36.94 11.80
CA PRO A 32 -40.04 37.14 11.97
C PRO A 32 -39.75 38.58 12.44
N GLU A 33 -39.95 38.84 13.73
CA GLU A 33 -39.62 40.13 14.34
C GLU A 33 -38.11 40.26 14.59
N ALA A 34 -37.47 41.19 13.87
CA ALA A 34 -36.05 41.49 14.00
C ALA A 34 -35.85 42.82 14.76
N LEU A 35 -35.31 42.76 15.98
CA LEU A 35 -34.73 43.91 16.68
C LEU A 35 -33.50 43.50 17.49
N GLU A 36 -32.43 44.30 17.35
CA GLU A 36 -31.17 44.25 18.11
C GLU A 36 -31.28 45.07 19.42
N PRO A 37 -30.18 45.40 20.13
CA PRO A 37 -29.03 44.60 20.58
C PRO A 37 -28.91 44.59 22.13
N ALA A 38 -28.25 43.59 22.70
CA ALA A 38 -27.85 43.61 24.12
C ALA A 38 -26.35 43.96 24.25
N GLY A 39 -26.05 45.03 24.99
CA GLY A 39 -24.70 45.62 25.06
C GLY A 39 -23.66 44.82 25.87
N GLU A 40 -22.40 45.12 25.60
CA GLU A 40 -21.22 44.57 26.28
C GLU A 40 -21.14 45.01 27.77
N PRO A 41 -20.79 44.10 28.69
CA PRO A 41 -20.17 44.45 29.96
C PRO A 41 -18.63 44.44 29.83
N ASP A 42 -17.98 45.45 30.41
CA ASP A 42 -16.57 45.78 30.24
C ASP A 42 -15.55 44.65 30.53
N LEU A 43 -14.47 44.65 29.74
CA LEU A 43 -13.24 43.91 30.01
C LEU A 43 -12.51 44.48 31.24
N PRO A 44 -11.94 43.62 32.11
CA PRO A 44 -10.74 44.00 32.86
C PRO A 44 -9.55 43.07 32.59
N VAL A 45 -8.51 43.69 32.03
CA VAL A 45 -7.09 43.37 32.21
C VAL A 45 -6.58 42.06 31.59
N ALA A 46 -5.78 42.25 30.55
CA ALA A 46 -4.98 41.23 29.91
C ALA A 46 -4.09 40.46 30.90
N ALA A 47 -4.10 39.12 30.81
CA ALA A 47 -2.90 38.36 31.08
C ALA A 47 -1.81 38.82 30.08
N PRO A 48 -0.53 38.93 30.49
CA PRO A 48 0.53 39.22 29.53
C PRO A 48 0.52 38.15 28.43
N PRO A 49 0.71 38.51 27.15
CA PRO A 49 0.74 37.51 26.10
C PRO A 49 1.88 36.55 26.40
N LEU A 50 1.55 35.28 26.62
CA LEU A 50 2.51 34.21 26.46
C LEU A 50 2.89 34.24 24.98
N THR A 51 4.09 34.74 24.70
CA THR A 51 4.70 34.67 23.37
C THR A 51 4.50 33.24 22.85
N PRO A 52 3.95 33.03 21.65
CA PRO A 52 3.91 31.69 21.09
C PRO A 52 5.34 31.18 21.02
N GLU A 53 5.62 30.11 21.77
CA GLU A 53 6.83 29.33 21.59
C GLU A 53 6.87 28.93 20.12
N PRO A 54 7.97 29.16 19.39
CA PRO A 54 7.98 28.99 17.94
C PRO A 54 7.67 27.53 17.61
N GLU A 55 6.48 27.31 17.06
CA GLU A 55 6.13 26.09 16.36
C GLU A 55 7.27 25.83 15.36
N PRO A 56 7.89 24.63 15.35
CA PRO A 56 9.08 24.39 14.54
C PRO A 56 8.72 24.67 13.09
N GLU A 57 9.37 25.67 12.49
CA GLU A 57 9.10 26.07 11.11
C GLU A 57 9.13 24.81 10.23
N PRO A 58 8.06 24.51 9.47
CA PRO A 58 7.99 23.29 8.70
C PRO A 58 9.15 23.31 7.71
N THR A 59 10.11 22.40 7.89
CA THR A 59 11.27 22.28 7.02
C THR A 59 10.77 22.16 5.59
N PRO A 60 11.20 23.04 4.66
CA PRO A 60 10.60 23.12 3.34
C PRO A 60 10.77 21.77 2.63
N VAL A 61 9.64 21.11 2.36
CA VAL A 61 9.62 19.81 1.70
C VAL A 61 10.09 20.00 0.26
N THR A 62 11.34 19.64 -0.01
CA THR A 62 11.96 19.80 -1.33
C THR A 62 11.45 18.72 -2.28
N PHE A 63 10.69 19.14 -3.30
CA PHE A 63 10.23 18.29 -4.39
C PHE A 63 11.22 18.33 -5.59
N PRO A 64 11.27 17.28 -6.44
CA PRO A 64 10.44 16.08 -6.40
C PRO A 64 10.88 15.09 -5.31
N LEU A 65 9.89 14.45 -4.67
CA LEU A 65 10.11 13.33 -3.77
C LEU A 65 9.82 12.02 -4.51
N LYS A 66 10.51 10.93 -4.12
CA LYS A 66 10.12 9.58 -4.54
C LYS A 66 9.18 8.95 -3.54
N GLY A 67 8.19 8.23 -4.05
CA GLY A 67 7.33 7.37 -3.24
C GLY A 67 6.79 6.20 -4.05
N PHE A 68 6.03 5.34 -3.39
CA PHE A 68 5.42 4.16 -4.00
C PHE A 68 4.02 3.90 -3.49
N CYS A 69 3.24 3.20 -4.32
CA CYS A 69 1.87 2.81 -4.02
C CYS A 69 1.76 1.67 -2.99
N ASN A 70 0.91 1.84 -1.98
CA ASN A 70 0.67 0.83 -0.93
C ASN A 70 -0.47 -0.16 -1.22
N GLY A 71 -1.20 -0.01 -2.34
CA GLY A 71 -2.38 -0.83 -2.64
C GLY A 71 -2.51 -1.22 -4.11
N GLU A 72 -3.16 -2.34 -4.36
CA GLU A 72 -3.58 -2.75 -5.70
C GLU A 72 -4.83 -1.96 -6.12
N GLY A 73 -4.83 -1.34 -7.30
CA GLY A 73 -6.00 -0.64 -7.83
C GLY A 73 -6.18 0.82 -7.34
N VAL A 74 -5.09 1.55 -7.10
CA VAL A 74 -5.16 2.94 -6.62
C VAL A 74 -5.52 3.91 -7.76
N ASN A 75 -6.63 4.63 -7.60
CA ASN A 75 -7.14 5.57 -8.60
C ASN A 75 -6.30 6.85 -8.69
N LEU A 76 -5.83 7.17 -9.89
CA LEU A 76 -5.18 8.43 -10.25
C LEU A 76 -6.23 9.38 -10.83
N ARG A 77 -6.29 10.62 -10.33
CA ARG A 77 -7.40 11.56 -10.61
C ARG A 77 -6.96 12.86 -11.28
N GLU A 78 -7.89 13.52 -11.97
CA GLU A 78 -7.68 14.83 -12.62
C GLU A 78 -7.43 15.99 -11.65
N GLY A 79 -7.83 15.83 -10.38
CA GLY A 79 -7.67 16.87 -9.36
C GLY A 79 -7.56 16.29 -7.95
N PRO A 80 -7.15 17.12 -6.96
CA PRO A 80 -6.94 16.73 -5.57
C PRO A 80 -8.28 16.56 -4.81
N SER A 81 -9.16 15.67 -5.31
CA SER A 81 -10.46 15.41 -4.70
C SER A 81 -10.94 13.97 -4.95
N LYS A 82 -11.67 13.41 -3.98
CA LYS A 82 -12.35 12.12 -4.10
C LYS A 82 -13.48 12.13 -5.15
N THR A 83 -13.94 13.32 -5.57
CA THR A 83 -14.98 13.51 -6.59
C THR A 83 -14.43 13.85 -7.99
N ALA A 84 -13.14 14.15 -8.14
CA ALA A 84 -12.53 14.41 -9.44
C ALA A 84 -12.52 13.14 -10.31
N ALA A 85 -12.57 13.28 -11.63
CA ALA A 85 -12.57 12.14 -12.55
C ALA A 85 -11.31 11.27 -12.38
N ILE A 86 -11.45 9.98 -12.61
CA ILE A 86 -10.34 9.01 -12.58
C ILE A 86 -9.74 8.97 -13.98
N ILE A 87 -8.45 9.29 -14.09
CA ILE A 87 -7.69 9.21 -15.35
C ILE A 87 -7.22 7.76 -15.58
N ASP A 88 -6.69 7.13 -14.53
CA ASP A 88 -6.01 5.84 -14.61
C ASP A 88 -6.01 5.12 -13.26
N ILE A 89 -5.56 3.85 -13.24
CA ILE A 89 -5.50 2.98 -12.05
C ILE A 89 -4.09 2.38 -11.92
N MET A 90 -3.50 2.55 -10.75
CA MET A 90 -2.14 2.15 -10.43
C MET A 90 -2.07 0.84 -9.61
N GLY A 91 -1.04 0.03 -9.86
CA GLY A 91 -0.75 -1.19 -9.10
C GLY A 91 0.00 -0.94 -7.79
N GLU A 92 0.07 -1.96 -6.94
CA GLU A 92 0.88 -1.93 -5.72
C GLU A 92 2.38 -1.81 -6.07
N ASN A 93 3.16 -1.12 -5.23
CA ASN A 93 4.60 -0.90 -5.37
C ASN A 93 5.03 -0.13 -6.63
N THR A 94 4.11 0.44 -7.43
CA THR A 94 4.47 1.37 -8.51
C THR A 94 5.18 2.59 -7.93
N VAL A 95 6.36 2.92 -8.48
CA VAL A 95 7.19 4.07 -8.07
C VAL A 95 6.74 5.33 -8.79
N LEU A 96 6.68 6.44 -8.07
CA LEU A 96 6.25 7.74 -8.56
C LEU A 96 7.24 8.85 -8.14
N ASP A 97 7.43 9.80 -9.06
CA ASP A 97 8.01 11.10 -8.73
C ASP A 97 6.87 12.06 -8.34
N LEU A 98 6.79 12.35 -7.05
CA LEU A 98 5.83 13.26 -6.43
C LEU A 98 6.33 14.69 -6.63
N MET A 99 5.54 15.55 -7.26
CA MET A 99 5.95 16.91 -7.66
C MET A 99 5.53 18.00 -6.67
N ALA A 100 4.44 17.78 -5.95
CA ALA A 100 3.94 18.66 -4.89
C ALA A 100 2.97 17.87 -4.01
N LEU A 101 2.75 18.33 -2.77
CA LEU A 101 1.64 17.92 -1.91
C LEU A 101 0.67 19.10 -1.79
N GLN A 102 -0.61 18.85 -2.06
CA GLN A 102 -1.67 19.83 -1.94
C GLN A 102 -2.92 19.16 -1.36
N ASP A 103 -3.47 19.71 -0.28
CA ASP A 103 -4.76 19.29 0.31
C ASP A 103 -4.86 17.77 0.63
N GLY A 104 -3.73 17.12 0.96
CA GLY A 104 -3.64 15.67 1.19
C GLY A 104 -3.52 14.82 -0.08
N TRP A 105 -3.15 15.42 -1.22
CA TRP A 105 -2.93 14.75 -2.51
C TRP A 105 -1.55 15.08 -3.06
N TYR A 106 -0.81 14.06 -3.46
CA TYR A 106 0.38 14.23 -4.26
C TYR A 106 0.02 14.50 -5.72
N LYS A 107 0.56 15.58 -6.27
CA LYS A 107 0.59 15.84 -7.70
C LYS A 107 1.72 15.01 -8.31
N ILE A 108 1.43 14.30 -9.41
CA ILE A 108 2.38 13.45 -10.14
C ILE A 108 2.34 13.75 -11.65
N ASN A 109 3.39 13.33 -12.36
CA ASN A 109 3.45 13.39 -13.82
C ASN A 109 3.46 11.96 -14.40
N LEU A 110 2.41 11.62 -15.16
CA LEU A 110 2.25 10.37 -15.88
C LEU A 110 2.51 10.61 -17.36
N GLY A 111 3.78 10.45 -17.78
CA GLY A 111 4.16 10.51 -19.20
C GLY A 111 3.84 11.83 -19.92
N GLY A 112 3.70 12.93 -19.19
CA GLY A 112 3.28 14.25 -19.69
C GLY A 112 1.93 14.73 -19.13
N THR A 113 1.11 13.83 -18.59
CA THR A 113 -0.20 14.16 -18.00
C THR A 113 -0.06 14.43 -16.50
N THR A 114 -0.63 15.54 -16.03
CA THR A 114 -0.78 15.79 -14.58
C THR A 114 -1.88 14.91 -14.00
N ALA A 115 -1.57 14.21 -12.91
CA ALA A 115 -2.56 13.48 -12.13
C ALA A 115 -2.34 13.67 -10.62
N TYR A 116 -3.33 13.27 -9.83
CA TYR A 116 -3.35 13.40 -8.37
C TYR A 116 -3.65 12.06 -7.72
N VAL A 117 -2.92 11.74 -6.64
CA VAL A 117 -3.10 10.54 -5.83
C VAL A 117 -3.14 10.91 -4.34
N ALA A 118 -4.03 10.27 -3.58
CA ALA A 118 -4.22 10.58 -2.17
C ALA A 118 -2.97 10.18 -1.36
N GLU A 119 -2.47 11.08 -0.51
CA GLU A 119 -1.25 10.89 0.29
C GLU A 119 -1.26 9.60 1.10
N GLN A 120 -2.40 9.28 1.73
CA GLN A 120 -2.61 8.06 2.54
C GLN A 120 -2.38 6.73 1.80
N LEU A 121 -2.28 6.74 0.47
CA LEU A 121 -2.03 5.56 -0.38
C LEU A 121 -0.58 5.46 -0.85
N ILE A 122 0.26 6.44 -0.51
CA ILE A 122 1.66 6.54 -0.92
C ILE A 122 2.57 6.48 0.30
N THR A 123 3.66 5.73 0.20
CA THR A 123 4.78 5.81 1.16
C THR A 123 6.00 6.39 0.47
N LEU A 124 6.68 7.32 1.15
CA LEU A 124 7.90 7.97 0.63
C LEU A 124 9.10 6.99 0.64
N GLY A 125 10.00 7.17 -0.33
CA GLY A 125 11.17 6.32 -0.53
C GLY A 125 11.00 5.30 -1.65
N GLU A 126 11.81 4.23 -1.62
CA GLU A 126 11.67 3.10 -2.52
C GLU A 126 10.65 2.08 -1.98
N PRO A 127 9.89 1.39 -2.86
CA PRO A 127 9.03 0.30 -2.44
C PRO A 127 9.86 -0.83 -1.80
N PRO A 128 9.29 -1.62 -0.88
CA PRO A 128 9.89 -2.88 -0.50
C PRO A 128 10.10 -3.69 -1.79
N ARG A 129 11.35 -4.12 -2.06
CA ARG A 129 11.77 -4.73 -3.33
C ARG A 129 11.17 -6.13 -3.52
N ARG A 130 9.87 -6.20 -3.78
CA ARG A 130 9.08 -7.44 -3.76
C ARG A 130 9.02 -8.20 -5.09
N HIS A 131 9.34 -7.59 -6.23
CA HIS A 131 8.98 -8.17 -7.55
C HIS A 131 10.11 -8.39 -8.58
N ASN A 132 11.31 -7.86 -8.40
CA ASN A 132 12.50 -8.20 -9.21
C ASN A 132 13.48 -9.16 -8.49
N MET A 133 13.45 -9.19 -7.16
CA MET A 133 14.17 -10.15 -6.31
C MET A 133 13.47 -11.52 -6.25
N ARG A 134 13.09 -12.05 -7.41
CA ARG A 134 12.52 -13.40 -7.56
C ARG A 134 13.59 -14.48 -7.47
N TRP A 135 14.81 -14.15 -7.08
CA TRP A 135 15.95 -15.05 -7.01
C TRP A 135 16.72 -14.81 -5.72
N ALA A 136 17.20 -15.89 -5.11
CA ALA A 136 18.10 -15.84 -3.98
C ALA A 136 19.28 -16.79 -4.22
N LYS A 137 20.47 -16.34 -3.84
CA LYS A 137 21.74 -17.06 -3.93
C LYS A 137 22.14 -17.56 -2.55
N VAL A 138 22.55 -18.81 -2.43
CA VAL A 138 22.97 -19.37 -1.14
C VAL A 138 24.34 -18.80 -0.74
N ASN A 139 24.44 -18.22 0.46
CA ASN A 139 25.69 -17.64 0.98
C ASN A 139 26.43 -18.59 1.95
N VAL A 140 25.72 -19.53 2.58
CA VAL A 140 26.32 -20.59 3.43
C VAL A 140 26.91 -21.74 2.60
N LYS A 141 27.84 -22.53 3.17
CA LYS A 141 28.46 -23.69 2.47
C LYS A 141 27.43 -24.65 1.87
N GLN A 142 26.39 -24.96 2.64
CA GLN A 142 25.27 -25.81 2.26
C GLN A 142 24.06 -25.49 3.16
N THR A 143 22.85 -25.53 2.62
CA THR A 143 21.59 -25.41 3.37
C THR A 143 20.58 -26.49 2.99
N GLN A 144 19.69 -26.80 3.92
CA GLN A 144 18.70 -27.86 3.82
C GLN A 144 17.40 -27.33 3.20
N LEU A 145 16.82 -28.05 2.24
CA LEU A 145 15.46 -27.77 1.78
C LEU A 145 14.43 -28.54 2.60
N TYR A 146 13.30 -27.87 2.86
CA TYR A 146 12.19 -28.35 3.68
C TYR A 146 10.91 -28.46 2.84
N LYS A 147 9.98 -29.33 3.27
CA LYS A 147 8.66 -29.47 2.63
C LYS A 147 7.63 -28.47 3.19
N ASN A 148 7.85 -27.99 4.42
CA ASN A 148 6.97 -27.09 5.18
C ASN A 148 7.71 -25.81 5.64
N PRO A 149 7.01 -24.69 5.87
CA PRO A 149 7.57 -23.40 6.31
C PRO A 149 7.92 -23.31 7.81
N ASP A 150 7.87 -24.42 8.54
CA ASP A 150 8.18 -24.52 9.97
C ASP A 150 9.55 -25.20 10.23
N GLY A 151 10.13 -25.83 9.20
CA GLY A 151 11.34 -26.64 9.30
C GLY A 151 11.14 -28.04 9.89
N SER A 152 9.90 -28.47 10.15
CA SER A 152 9.58 -29.78 10.74
C SER A 152 9.90 -30.93 9.78
N ASP A 153 9.53 -30.78 8.51
CA ASP A 153 9.77 -31.77 7.47
C ASP A 153 10.96 -31.39 6.57
N ARG A 154 12.08 -32.09 6.74
CA ARG A 154 13.26 -32.00 5.87
C ARG A 154 13.04 -32.81 4.59
N SER A 155 13.42 -32.25 3.45
CA SER A 155 13.53 -33.02 2.21
C SER A 155 14.91 -33.69 2.09
N GLU A 156 15.09 -34.56 1.10
CA GLU A 156 16.39 -35.15 0.77
C GLU A 156 17.32 -34.20 -0.01
N LEU A 157 16.83 -33.00 -0.35
CA LEU A 157 17.54 -32.01 -1.17
C LEU A 157 18.25 -30.95 -0.33
N THR A 158 19.44 -30.56 -0.77
CA THR A 158 20.23 -29.48 -0.18
C THR A 158 20.81 -28.59 -1.27
N LEU A 159 20.87 -27.28 -1.01
CA LEU A 159 21.57 -26.33 -1.86
C LEU A 159 22.98 -26.07 -1.34
N LYS A 160 23.94 -25.78 -2.22
CA LYS A 160 25.33 -25.42 -1.92
C LYS A 160 25.55 -23.91 -2.07
N LYS A 161 26.67 -23.38 -1.53
CA LYS A 161 27.04 -21.97 -1.72
C LYS A 161 27.09 -21.62 -3.22
N GLY A 162 26.46 -20.52 -3.59
CA GLY A 162 26.37 -20.05 -4.97
C GLY A 162 25.16 -20.58 -5.75
N ASP A 163 24.43 -21.59 -5.26
CA ASP A 163 23.21 -22.05 -5.90
C ASP A 163 22.17 -20.92 -5.92
N ILE A 164 21.54 -20.71 -7.07
CA ILE A 164 20.52 -19.68 -7.31
C ILE A 164 19.15 -20.35 -7.44
N VAL A 165 18.19 -19.93 -6.61
CA VAL A 165 16.84 -20.48 -6.58
C VAL A 165 15.78 -19.39 -6.70
N LYS A 166 14.66 -19.72 -7.37
CA LYS A 166 13.59 -18.75 -7.61
C LYS A 166 12.73 -18.59 -6.36
N VAL A 167 12.71 -17.42 -5.74
CA VAL A 167 11.85 -17.10 -4.60
C VAL A 167 10.44 -16.75 -5.07
N LEU A 168 9.43 -17.33 -4.40
CA LEU A 168 8.02 -17.02 -4.58
C LEU A 168 7.49 -16.07 -3.50
N ARG A 169 7.86 -16.31 -2.22
CA ARG A 169 7.47 -15.48 -1.06
C ARG A 169 8.29 -15.83 0.18
N SER A 170 8.31 -14.94 1.18
CA SER A 170 8.73 -15.24 2.55
C SER A 170 7.54 -15.67 3.41
N ILE A 171 7.74 -16.66 4.28
CA ILE A 171 6.79 -17.16 5.29
C ILE A 171 7.60 -17.45 6.57
N GLY A 172 7.49 -16.57 7.56
CA GLY A 172 8.31 -16.64 8.79
C GLY A 172 9.80 -16.60 8.47
N ASP A 173 10.58 -17.48 9.10
CA ASP A 173 12.03 -17.61 8.87
C ASP A 173 12.41 -18.31 7.55
N TYR A 174 11.43 -18.65 6.70
CA TYR A 174 11.62 -19.47 5.51
C TYR A 174 11.17 -18.75 4.24
N LEU A 175 11.94 -18.93 3.15
CA LEU A 175 11.54 -18.54 1.81
C LEU A 175 10.95 -19.74 1.10
N HIS A 176 9.75 -19.56 0.56
CA HIS A 176 9.12 -20.48 -0.38
C HIS A 176 9.76 -20.28 -1.76
N ILE A 177 10.37 -21.33 -2.30
CA ILE A 177 11.18 -21.31 -3.53
C ILE A 177 10.68 -22.32 -4.55
N VAL A 178 11.04 -22.10 -5.82
CA VAL A 178 11.02 -23.10 -6.89
C VAL A 178 12.45 -23.56 -7.16
N TYR A 179 12.70 -24.84 -6.92
CA TYR A 179 13.92 -25.56 -7.25
C TYR A 179 13.72 -26.31 -8.59
N GLU A 180 14.77 -26.37 -9.42
CA GLU A 180 14.75 -27.00 -10.77
C GLU A 180 13.53 -26.57 -11.64
N GLY A 181 13.11 -25.31 -11.54
CA GLY A 181 12.02 -24.73 -12.33
C GLY A 181 10.59 -25.24 -12.04
N ARG A 182 10.44 -26.33 -11.27
CA ARG A 182 9.12 -26.97 -11.00
C ARG A 182 8.86 -27.37 -9.56
N LEU A 183 9.88 -27.61 -8.74
CA LEU A 183 9.72 -28.21 -7.41
C LEU A 183 9.61 -27.14 -6.32
N GLN A 184 8.43 -27.00 -5.71
CA GLN A 184 8.23 -26.04 -4.63
C GLN A 184 8.76 -26.56 -3.28
N ARG A 185 9.60 -25.78 -2.60
CA ARG A 185 10.28 -26.11 -1.34
C ARG A 185 10.45 -24.88 -0.46
N TYR A 186 10.91 -25.08 0.77
CA TYR A 186 11.26 -24.01 1.71
C TYR A 186 12.75 -24.05 2.04
N VAL A 187 13.39 -22.88 2.12
CA VAL A 187 14.78 -22.69 2.56
C VAL A 187 14.82 -21.61 3.64
N LYS A 188 15.79 -21.63 4.56
CA LYS A 188 15.88 -20.62 5.61
C LYS A 188 16.32 -19.27 5.02
N ALA A 189 15.60 -18.21 5.34
CA ALA A 189 15.87 -16.86 4.83
C ALA A 189 17.27 -16.36 5.20
N LYS A 190 17.79 -16.72 6.39
CA LYS A 190 19.13 -16.34 6.85
C LYS A 190 20.30 -17.03 6.11
N ASP A 191 20.04 -18.13 5.39
CA ASP A 191 21.08 -18.93 4.74
C ASP A 191 21.34 -18.45 3.29
N VAL A 192 20.49 -17.55 2.78
CA VAL A 192 20.44 -17.09 1.39
C VAL A 192 20.38 -15.57 1.33
N GLU A 193 20.89 -15.02 0.23
CA GLU A 193 20.92 -13.59 -0.06
C GLU A 193 20.10 -13.32 -1.32
N TYR A 194 19.25 -12.29 -1.27
CA TYR A 194 18.43 -11.89 -2.40
C TYR A 194 19.29 -11.27 -3.51
N ILE A 195 19.13 -11.73 -4.76
CA ILE A 195 19.89 -11.24 -5.91
C ILE A 195 18.98 -10.73 -7.03
N SER A 196 19.50 -9.85 -7.88
CA SER A 196 18.73 -9.28 -8.99
C SER A 196 18.44 -10.33 -10.06
N ALA A 197 17.41 -10.10 -10.89
CA ALA A 197 17.13 -10.97 -12.03
C ALA A 197 18.24 -10.95 -13.08
N GLU A 198 19.01 -9.86 -13.17
CA GLU A 198 20.19 -9.75 -14.03
C GLU A 198 21.34 -10.62 -13.50
N GLU A 199 21.65 -10.54 -12.20
CA GLU A 199 22.66 -11.38 -11.55
C GLU A 199 22.27 -12.89 -11.58
N ALA A 200 20.97 -13.18 -11.55
CA ALA A 200 20.46 -14.55 -11.63
C ALA A 200 20.44 -15.15 -13.05
N LEU A 201 20.48 -14.30 -14.08
CA LEU A 201 20.47 -14.69 -15.50
C LEU A 201 21.81 -14.44 -16.19
N ALA A 202 22.75 -13.76 -15.53
CA ALA A 202 24.15 -13.74 -15.94
C ALA A 202 24.66 -15.18 -16.01
N GLU A 203 25.08 -15.61 -17.20
CA GLU A 203 25.76 -16.89 -17.35
C GLU A 203 26.96 -16.92 -16.40
N PRO A 204 27.26 -18.06 -15.75
CA PRO A 204 28.38 -18.16 -14.84
C PRO A 204 29.64 -17.80 -15.62
N ALA A 205 30.20 -16.61 -15.35
CA ALA A 205 31.32 -16.05 -16.08
C ALA A 205 32.39 -17.14 -16.25
N GLU A 206 32.66 -17.50 -17.50
CA GLU A 206 33.47 -18.68 -17.82
C GLU A 206 34.76 -18.61 -17.00
N ALA A 207 34.97 -19.63 -16.17
CA ALA A 207 36.18 -19.74 -15.40
C ALA A 207 37.32 -19.98 -16.40
N THR A 208 37.96 -18.90 -16.86
CA THR A 208 39.14 -18.95 -17.71
C THR A 208 40.13 -19.90 -17.03
N PRO A 209 40.45 -21.05 -17.64
CA PRO A 209 41.36 -21.99 -17.03
C PRO A 209 42.70 -21.29 -16.81
N ALA A 210 43.19 -21.32 -15.57
CA ALA A 210 44.48 -20.75 -15.24
C ALA A 210 45.59 -21.44 -16.07
N PRO A 211 46.59 -20.69 -16.55
CA PRO A 211 47.67 -21.21 -17.39
C PRO A 211 48.62 -22.17 -16.64
#